data_AF-A0A8H2LA54-F1
#
_entry.id   AF-A0A8H2LA54-F1
#
_cell.length_a   1.000
_cell.length_b   1.000
_cell.length_c   1.000
_cell.angle_alpha   90.00
_cell.angle_beta   90.00
_cell.angle_gamma   90.00
#
_symmetry.space_group_name_H-M   'P 1'
#
loop_
_entity.id
_entity.type
_entity.pdbx_description
1 polymer ?
#
loop_
_entity_poly.entity_id
_entity_poly.type
_entity_poly.pdbx_seq_one_letter_code
_entity_poly.pdbx_strand_id
1 'polypeptide(L)'
;MTTIKENESIANDINQCLTGRSLTYLPSFDFNDFRTTDNIITNHLATSKLSDLILKNYFPQNPITEYHHFTDIDAFKNIIKTKKLWLFSVKKRFTENEFKPFYTEHKMDGYELRKNSAGVTLETELVENAFYTSFTNDKLSKDAEAYMWEYFAKETGVRLVFEVSNLNTDFRQIYYPEKPTQLDLPLLSDLMELAKKRNKDLIINRIATIGFFYLPHNYNIEQEYRLLVKRDTGKYFKLNFGSKGGFDYLEFPFNSKNPLAEFKLKKIIFDTKTDITEAEKIIKSSPEFKSILTEKNNR
;
A
#
# COMPACT_ATOMS: atom_id res chain seq x y z
N MET A 1 -20.22 11.70 -33.32
CA MET A 1 -18.85 12.23 -33.16
C MET A 1 -17.90 11.06 -33.37
N THR A 2 -16.79 11.19 -34.09
CA THR A 2 -15.83 10.07 -34.19
C THR A 2 -15.17 9.83 -32.83
N THR A 3 -14.83 8.59 -32.49
CA THR A 3 -14.17 8.23 -31.21
C THR A 3 -12.92 9.08 -30.95
N ILE A 4 -12.17 9.43 -32.01
CA ILE A 4 -11.00 10.32 -31.92
C ILE A 4 -11.41 11.71 -31.42
N LYS A 5 -12.42 12.35 -32.03
CA LYS A 5 -12.88 13.70 -31.62
C LYS A 5 -13.44 13.72 -30.20
N GLU A 6 -14.10 12.64 -29.79
CA GLU A 6 -14.57 12.48 -28.41
C GLU A 6 -13.40 12.39 -27.44
N ASN A 7 -12.40 11.56 -27.74
CA ASN A 7 -11.19 11.44 -26.93
C ASN A 7 -10.38 12.74 -26.85
N GLU A 8 -10.26 13.48 -27.95
CA GLU A 8 -9.63 14.82 -27.96
C GLU A 8 -10.36 15.78 -27.02
N SER A 9 -11.69 15.78 -27.05
CA SER A 9 -12.50 16.61 -26.15
C SER A 9 -12.33 16.21 -24.69
N ILE A 10 -12.28 14.90 -24.38
CA ILE A 10 -12.04 14.40 -23.03
C ILE A 10 -10.64 14.80 -22.54
N ALA A 11 -9.62 14.67 -23.39
CA ALA A 11 -8.25 15.06 -23.06
C ALA A 11 -8.17 16.55 -22.71
N ASN A 12 -8.82 17.41 -23.49
CA ASN A 12 -8.89 18.85 -23.22
C ASN A 12 -9.56 19.17 -21.88
N ASP A 13 -10.71 18.54 -21.59
CA ASP A 13 -11.41 18.75 -20.32
C ASP A 13 -10.54 18.31 -19.12
N ILE A 14 -9.83 17.19 -19.24
CA ILE A 14 -8.92 16.70 -18.19
C ILE A 14 -7.76 17.68 -18.02
N ASN A 15 -7.09 18.11 -19.09
CA ASN A 15 -6.01 19.09 -19.02
C ASN A 15 -6.49 20.42 -18.38
N GLN A 16 -7.71 20.85 -18.69
CA GLN A 16 -8.33 22.01 -18.07
C GLN A 16 -8.60 21.78 -16.58
N CYS A 17 -9.14 20.61 -16.22
CA CYS A 17 -9.36 20.21 -14.82
C CYS A 17 -8.07 20.24 -14.00
N LEU A 18 -6.93 19.94 -14.63
CA LEU A 18 -5.62 19.93 -14.01
C LEU A 18 -4.97 21.33 -13.90
N THR A 19 -5.44 22.30 -14.68
CA THR A 19 -4.89 23.65 -14.70
C THR A 19 -5.09 24.36 -13.36
N GLY A 20 -4.04 24.98 -12.83
CA GLY A 20 -4.08 25.74 -11.58
C GLY A 20 -4.08 24.90 -10.31
N ARG A 21 -4.01 23.57 -10.41
CA ARG A 21 -3.83 22.70 -9.24
C ARG A 21 -2.36 22.62 -8.82
N SER A 22 -2.13 22.64 -7.51
CA SER A 22 -0.82 22.35 -6.93
C SER A 22 -0.61 20.83 -6.84
N LEU A 23 -0.33 20.20 -7.98
CA LEU A 23 -0.03 18.76 -8.09
C LEU A 23 1.48 18.54 -8.27
N THR A 24 2.01 17.49 -7.65
CA THR A 24 3.41 17.06 -7.80
C THR A 24 3.67 16.43 -9.17
N TYR A 25 2.68 15.70 -9.70
CA TYR A 25 2.72 15.07 -11.02
C TYR A 25 1.58 15.61 -11.90
N LEU A 26 1.96 16.33 -12.96
CA LEU A 26 1.03 17.04 -13.86
C LEU A 26 1.31 16.67 -15.32
N PRO A 27 0.85 15.49 -15.79
CA PRO A 27 0.99 15.10 -17.18
C PRO A 27 0.05 15.90 -18.08
N SER A 28 0.42 16.01 -19.36
CA SER A 28 -0.51 16.38 -20.42
C SER A 28 -1.15 15.14 -21.01
N PHE A 29 -2.46 15.22 -21.27
CA PHE A 29 -3.25 14.18 -21.88
C PHE A 29 -3.55 14.48 -23.35
N ASP A 30 -3.54 13.44 -24.18
CA ASP A 30 -4.02 13.47 -25.56
C ASP A 30 -5.02 12.34 -25.85
N PHE A 31 -5.53 12.27 -27.07
CA PHE A 31 -6.59 11.33 -27.44
C PHE A 31 -6.18 9.83 -27.35
N ASN A 32 -4.88 9.52 -27.32
CA ASN A 32 -4.35 8.16 -27.19
C ASN A 32 -4.25 7.68 -25.74
N ASP A 33 -4.44 8.58 -24.76
CA ASP A 33 -4.36 8.23 -23.34
C ASP A 33 -5.62 7.57 -22.79
N PHE A 34 -6.67 7.52 -23.61
CA PHE A 34 -7.98 7.02 -23.22
C PHE A 34 -8.52 5.99 -24.20
N ARG A 35 -9.36 5.12 -23.68
CA ARG A 35 -10.31 4.33 -24.44
C ARG A 35 -11.70 4.73 -23.99
N THR A 36 -12.55 4.97 -24.98
CA THR A 36 -13.95 5.30 -24.77
C THR A 36 -14.80 4.24 -25.45
N THR A 37 -15.86 3.84 -24.76
CA THR A 37 -16.99 3.11 -25.34
C THR A 37 -18.23 3.96 -25.14
N ASP A 38 -19.40 3.46 -25.53
CA ASP A 38 -20.67 4.18 -25.40
C ASP A 38 -20.89 4.70 -23.96
N ASN A 39 -20.55 3.90 -22.95
CA ASN A 39 -20.86 4.20 -21.55
C ASN A 39 -19.63 4.35 -20.65
N ILE A 40 -18.40 4.16 -21.15
CA ILE A 40 -17.20 4.10 -20.30
C ILE A 40 -16.10 5.00 -20.84
N ILE A 41 -15.42 5.70 -19.93
CA ILE A 41 -14.10 6.30 -20.12
C ILE A 41 -13.10 5.48 -19.29
N THR A 42 -12.04 4.99 -19.91
CA THR A 42 -10.95 4.31 -19.21
C THR A 42 -9.60 4.73 -19.77
N ASN A 43 -8.56 4.63 -18.95
CA ASN A 43 -7.17 4.78 -19.34
C ASN A 43 -6.77 3.79 -20.44
N HIS A 44 -5.92 4.24 -21.35
CA HIS A 44 -5.24 3.36 -22.30
C HIS A 44 -4.20 2.49 -21.56
N LEU A 45 -4.20 1.17 -21.83
CA LEU A 45 -3.32 0.21 -21.14
C LEU A 45 -1.83 0.53 -21.28
N ALA A 46 -1.42 1.05 -22.44
CA ALA A 46 -0.02 1.36 -22.71
C ALA A 46 0.49 2.59 -21.95
N THR A 47 -0.37 3.58 -21.66
CA THR A 47 0.08 4.84 -21.04
C THR A 47 -0.24 4.90 -19.55
N SER A 48 -1.38 4.34 -19.13
CA SER A 48 -1.82 4.32 -17.72
C SER A 48 -1.82 5.69 -17.03
N LYS A 49 -1.84 6.80 -17.78
CA LYS A 49 -1.63 8.16 -17.26
C LYS A 49 -2.66 8.57 -16.20
N LEU A 50 -3.93 8.17 -16.34
CA LEU A 50 -4.97 8.45 -15.33
C LEU A 50 -4.68 7.77 -13.99
N SER A 51 -4.29 6.50 -14.02
CA SER A 51 -3.88 5.77 -12.81
C SER A 51 -2.66 6.43 -12.16
N ASP A 52 -1.66 6.77 -12.97
CA ASP A 52 -0.44 7.44 -12.54
C ASP A 52 -0.70 8.84 -11.96
N LEU A 53 -1.65 9.58 -12.55
CA LEU A 53 -2.09 10.88 -12.06
C LEU A 53 -2.60 10.79 -10.61
N ILE A 54 -3.43 9.80 -10.30
CA ILE A 54 -3.92 9.60 -8.93
C ILE A 54 -2.80 9.07 -8.02
N LEU A 55 -2.11 8.01 -8.44
CA LEU A 55 -1.08 7.35 -7.63
C LEU A 55 0.08 8.27 -7.28
N LYS A 56 0.60 9.06 -8.23
CA LYS A 56 1.78 9.91 -7.99
C LYS A 56 1.47 11.16 -7.18
N ASN A 57 0.22 11.62 -7.14
CA ASN A 57 -0.17 12.79 -6.36
C ASN A 57 -0.67 12.44 -4.95
N TYR A 58 -1.40 11.35 -4.79
CA TYR A 58 -1.98 10.97 -3.48
C TYR A 58 -1.22 9.85 -2.78
N PHE A 59 -0.57 8.95 -3.52
CA PHE A 59 0.04 7.73 -2.98
C PHE A 59 1.49 7.57 -3.47
N PRO A 60 2.35 8.60 -3.26
CA PRO A 60 3.65 8.62 -3.89
C PRO A 60 4.55 7.47 -3.41
N GLN A 61 5.40 6.98 -4.31
CA GLN A 61 6.52 6.11 -3.95
C GLN A 61 7.69 7.02 -3.59
N ASN A 62 7.71 7.49 -2.34
CA ASN A 62 8.80 8.29 -1.81
C ASN A 62 9.66 7.41 -0.90
N PRO A 63 10.59 6.60 -1.46
CA PRO A 63 11.46 5.78 -0.65
C PRO A 63 12.29 6.67 0.30
N ILE A 64 12.00 6.59 1.59
CA ILE A 64 12.92 6.98 2.66
C ILE A 64 14.06 5.97 2.69
N THR A 65 15.22 6.37 3.19
CA THR A 65 16.37 5.50 3.36
C THR A 65 16.08 4.36 4.34
N GLU A 66 15.31 4.63 5.41
CA GLU A 66 15.04 3.68 6.48
C GLU A 66 13.56 3.64 6.86
N TYR A 67 13.07 2.43 7.14
CA TYR A 67 11.70 2.12 7.52
C TYR A 67 11.64 1.27 8.76
N HIS A 68 10.68 1.56 9.61
CA HIS A 68 10.51 0.88 10.89
C HIS A 68 9.37 -0.13 10.82
N HIS A 69 9.64 -1.37 11.22
CA HIS A 69 8.63 -2.40 11.41
C HIS A 69 8.56 -2.78 12.88
N PHE A 70 7.47 -2.40 13.53
CA PHE A 70 7.20 -2.75 14.93
C PHE A 70 6.48 -4.08 14.99
N THR A 71 6.93 -4.96 15.88
CA THR A 71 6.36 -6.30 16.00
C THR A 71 6.59 -6.88 17.39
N ASP A 72 5.78 -7.86 17.76
CA ASP A 72 5.95 -8.56 19.03
C ASP A 72 7.18 -9.51 19.00
N ILE A 73 7.60 -9.94 20.19
CA ILE A 73 8.85 -10.70 20.33
C ILE A 73 8.78 -12.08 19.65
N ASP A 74 7.60 -12.70 19.55
CA ASP A 74 7.46 -14.02 18.94
C ASP A 74 7.49 -13.94 17.42
N ALA A 75 6.83 -12.93 16.85
CA ALA A 75 6.93 -12.60 15.43
C ALA A 75 8.37 -12.26 15.07
N PHE A 76 9.06 -11.47 15.89
CA PHE A 76 10.48 -11.18 15.73
C PHE A 76 11.35 -12.44 15.64
N LYS A 77 11.23 -13.35 16.62
CA LYS A 77 12.00 -14.60 16.64
C LYS A 77 11.79 -15.39 15.35
N ASN A 78 10.55 -15.43 14.85
CA ASN A 78 10.22 -16.08 13.58
C ASN A 78 10.87 -15.37 12.38
N ILE A 79 10.76 -14.05 12.30
CA ILE A 79 11.34 -13.22 11.24
C ILE A 79 12.84 -13.46 11.14
N ILE A 80 13.57 -13.42 12.26
CA ILE A 80 15.02 -13.64 12.26
C ILE A 80 15.38 -15.08 11.90
N LYS A 81 14.66 -16.08 12.44
CA LYS A 81 14.93 -17.49 12.17
C LYS A 81 14.69 -17.87 10.70
N THR A 82 13.62 -17.33 10.11
CA THR A 82 13.19 -17.68 8.75
C THR A 82 13.73 -16.74 7.68
N LYS A 83 14.23 -15.56 8.08
CA LYS A 83 14.69 -14.47 7.20
C LYS A 83 13.59 -13.98 6.25
N LYS A 84 12.35 -14.02 6.72
CA LYS A 84 11.16 -13.67 5.95
C LYS A 84 10.25 -12.77 6.77
N LEU A 85 9.70 -11.77 6.10
CA LEU A 85 8.52 -11.04 6.55
C LEU A 85 7.29 -11.79 6.02
N TRP A 86 6.23 -11.83 6.83
CA TRP A 86 4.93 -12.32 6.36
C TRP A 86 4.07 -11.14 5.95
N LEU A 87 3.70 -11.12 4.68
CA LEU A 87 2.72 -10.20 4.16
C LEU A 87 1.37 -10.91 4.24
N PHE A 88 0.51 -10.50 5.15
CA PHE A 88 -0.80 -11.13 5.30
C PHE A 88 -1.76 -10.67 4.19
N SER A 89 -2.69 -11.55 3.83
CA SER A 89 -3.80 -11.16 2.95
C SER A 89 -4.55 -9.97 3.55
N VAL A 90 -4.92 -9.02 2.69
CA VAL A 90 -5.75 -7.85 3.03
C VAL A 90 -7.04 -8.26 3.74
N LYS A 91 -7.57 -9.46 3.44
CA LYS A 91 -8.72 -10.06 4.12
C LYS A 91 -8.61 -10.03 5.65
N LYS A 92 -7.40 -10.14 6.20
CA LYS A 92 -7.16 -10.13 7.65
C LYS A 92 -7.67 -8.87 8.35
N ARG A 93 -7.62 -7.71 7.68
CA ARG A 93 -8.06 -6.41 8.22
C ARG A 93 -9.31 -5.87 7.54
N PHE A 94 -9.93 -6.66 6.68
CA PHE A 94 -11.05 -6.18 5.88
C PHE A 94 -12.26 -5.75 6.74
N THR A 95 -12.46 -6.39 7.89
CA THR A 95 -13.52 -6.04 8.85
C THR A 95 -13.12 -4.94 9.83
N GLU A 96 -11.88 -4.46 9.80
CA GLU A 96 -11.33 -3.50 10.78
C GLU A 96 -11.42 -2.04 10.28
N ASN A 97 -12.41 -1.74 9.43
CA ASN A 97 -12.58 -0.45 8.78
C ASN A 97 -11.38 0.02 7.93
N GLU A 98 -10.49 -0.91 7.56
CA GLU A 98 -9.51 -0.67 6.51
C GLU A 98 -10.12 -0.99 5.14
N PHE A 99 -9.66 -0.33 4.07
CA PHE A 99 -10.01 -0.59 2.66
C PHE A 99 -11.41 -0.20 2.20
N LYS A 100 -12.45 -0.63 2.91
CA LYS A 100 -13.85 -0.33 2.57
C LYS A 100 -14.18 1.17 2.53
N PRO A 101 -13.61 2.03 3.42
CA PRO A 101 -13.89 3.46 3.40
C PRO A 101 -13.63 4.12 2.05
N PHE A 102 -12.48 3.82 1.42
CA PHE A 102 -12.14 4.41 0.12
C PHE A 102 -13.26 4.21 -0.91
N TYR A 103 -13.73 2.98 -1.08
CA TYR A 103 -14.75 2.68 -2.09
C TYR A 103 -16.11 3.28 -1.73
N THR A 104 -16.47 3.25 -0.45
CA THR A 104 -17.74 3.78 0.04
C THR A 104 -17.81 5.29 -0.16
N GLU A 105 -16.75 5.98 0.25
CA GLU A 105 -16.69 7.44 0.24
C GLU A 105 -16.59 7.99 -1.20
N HIS A 106 -15.95 7.26 -2.11
CA HIS A 106 -15.87 7.61 -3.53
C HIS A 106 -17.01 7.03 -4.38
N LYS A 107 -18.03 6.41 -3.77
CA LYS A 107 -19.20 5.83 -4.46
C LYS A 107 -18.81 4.82 -5.54
N MET A 108 -17.80 4.00 -5.27
CA MET A 108 -17.30 2.95 -6.16
C MET A 108 -17.96 1.61 -5.84
N ASP A 109 -19.25 1.50 -6.15
CA ASP A 109 -20.07 0.32 -5.85
C ASP A 109 -19.74 -0.91 -6.71
N GLY A 110 -19.10 -0.72 -7.87
CA GLY A 110 -18.70 -1.81 -8.76
C GLY A 110 -17.79 -2.86 -8.11
N TYR A 111 -17.12 -2.54 -7.01
CA TYR A 111 -16.32 -3.48 -6.22
C TYR A 111 -17.18 -4.51 -5.47
N GLU A 112 -18.35 -4.10 -4.96
CA GLU A 112 -19.30 -5.00 -4.27
C GLU A 112 -20.26 -5.66 -5.28
N LEU A 113 -20.67 -4.93 -6.33
CA LEU A 113 -21.71 -5.35 -7.27
C LEU A 113 -21.20 -6.33 -8.34
N ARG A 114 -19.94 -6.21 -8.77
CA ARG A 114 -19.39 -7.08 -9.81
C ARG A 114 -19.04 -8.44 -9.25
N LYS A 115 -19.45 -9.48 -9.97
CA LYS A 115 -19.11 -10.87 -9.68
C LYS A 115 -18.39 -11.50 -10.86
N ASN A 116 -17.43 -12.36 -10.57
CA ASN A 116 -16.81 -13.19 -11.60
C ASN A 116 -17.73 -14.34 -12.02
N SER A 117 -17.30 -15.17 -12.97
CA SER A 117 -18.08 -16.30 -13.50
C SER A 117 -18.43 -17.36 -12.44
N ALA A 118 -17.69 -17.40 -11.32
CA ALA A 118 -17.96 -18.27 -10.18
C ALA A 118 -18.90 -17.63 -9.14
N GLY A 119 -19.41 -16.42 -9.39
CA GLY A 119 -20.29 -15.70 -8.48
C GLY A 119 -19.58 -15.02 -7.30
N VAL A 120 -18.25 -15.03 -7.27
CA VAL A 120 -17.44 -14.37 -6.24
C VAL A 120 -17.38 -12.87 -6.53
N THR A 121 -17.60 -12.05 -5.50
CA THR A 121 -17.52 -10.59 -5.65
C THR A 121 -16.10 -10.16 -5.96
N LEU A 122 -15.97 -9.10 -6.76
CA LEU A 122 -14.67 -8.48 -7.05
C LEU A 122 -13.96 -8.07 -5.74
N GLU A 123 -14.72 -7.66 -4.74
CA GLU A 123 -14.25 -7.43 -3.37
C GLU A 123 -13.49 -8.61 -2.79
N THR A 124 -14.15 -9.76 -2.70
CA THR A 124 -13.58 -10.99 -2.13
C THR A 124 -12.32 -11.38 -2.90
N GLU A 125 -12.39 -11.33 -4.23
CA GLU A 125 -11.26 -11.67 -5.09
C GLU A 125 -10.06 -10.75 -4.84
N LEU A 126 -10.28 -9.45 -4.65
CA LEU A 126 -9.20 -8.49 -4.45
C LEU A 126 -8.53 -8.65 -3.08
N VAL A 127 -9.31 -8.82 -2.01
CA VAL A 127 -8.73 -8.91 -0.64
C VAL A 127 -8.02 -10.24 -0.40
N GLU A 128 -8.46 -11.33 -1.05
CA GLU A 128 -7.83 -12.65 -0.96
C GLU A 128 -6.56 -12.80 -1.80
N ASN A 129 -6.39 -11.92 -2.79
CA ASN A 129 -5.25 -11.95 -3.71
C ASN A 129 -4.30 -10.75 -3.56
N ALA A 130 -4.49 -9.92 -2.54
CA ALA A 130 -3.57 -8.85 -2.18
C ALA A 130 -2.95 -9.13 -0.81
N PHE A 131 -1.63 -9.03 -0.71
CA PHE A 131 -0.84 -9.31 0.48
C PHE A 131 -0.05 -8.08 0.87
N TYR A 132 -0.03 -7.75 2.16
CA TYR A 132 0.67 -6.57 2.61
C TYR A 132 1.38 -6.75 3.94
N THR A 133 2.37 -5.88 4.16
CA THR A 133 2.95 -5.62 5.47
C THR A 133 3.17 -4.12 5.62
N SER A 134 3.15 -3.67 6.87
CA SER A 134 3.16 -2.27 7.24
C SER A 134 4.50 -1.89 7.85
N PHE A 135 4.95 -0.69 7.50
CA PHE A 135 6.09 -0.02 8.04
C PHE A 135 5.68 1.40 8.43
N THR A 136 6.56 2.09 9.14
CA THR A 136 6.41 3.52 9.41
C THR A 136 7.74 4.21 9.13
N ASN A 137 7.73 5.54 9.10
CA ASN A 137 8.91 6.33 8.78
C ASN A 137 9.98 6.30 9.90
N ASP A 138 11.15 6.83 9.56
CA ASP A 138 12.29 7.00 10.46
C ASP A 138 12.14 8.18 11.45
N LYS A 139 11.14 9.05 11.25
CA LYS A 139 10.94 10.32 11.95
C LYS A 139 9.56 10.43 12.58
N LEU A 140 9.26 9.49 13.47
CA LEU A 140 8.03 9.53 14.26
C LEU A 140 8.08 10.66 15.31
N SER A 141 6.92 11.28 15.55
CA SER A 141 6.73 12.10 16.76
C SER A 141 6.79 11.22 18.01
N LYS A 142 7.03 11.80 19.18
CA LYS A 142 7.04 11.04 20.45
C LYS A 142 5.74 10.27 20.67
N ASP A 143 4.60 10.89 20.39
CA ASP A 143 3.28 10.28 20.57
C ASP A 143 3.05 9.14 19.58
N ALA A 144 3.41 9.34 18.31
CA ALA A 144 3.33 8.29 17.30
C ALA A 144 4.26 7.12 17.64
N GLU A 145 5.48 7.41 18.08
CA GLU A 145 6.39 6.35 18.51
C GLU A 145 5.81 5.61 19.72
N ALA A 146 5.26 6.31 20.72
CA ALA A 146 4.62 5.67 21.89
C ALA A 146 3.51 4.70 21.45
N TYR A 147 2.61 5.17 20.58
CA TYR A 147 1.55 4.38 19.97
C TYR A 147 2.08 3.12 19.26
N MET A 148 3.14 3.25 18.44
CA MET A 148 3.69 2.09 17.72
C MET A 148 4.21 0.99 18.66
N TRP A 149 4.83 1.37 19.78
CA TRP A 149 5.28 0.38 20.76
C TRP A 149 4.15 -0.26 21.54
N GLU A 150 3.14 0.52 21.94
CA GLU A 150 1.98 0.04 22.69
C GLU A 150 1.17 -0.97 21.85
N TYR A 151 0.77 -0.59 20.63
CA TYR A 151 -0.19 -1.36 19.84
C TYR A 151 0.45 -2.42 18.93
N PHE A 152 1.63 -2.15 18.36
CA PHE A 152 2.26 -3.06 17.39
C PHE A 152 3.38 -3.90 18.01
N ALA A 153 4.21 -3.31 18.88
CA ALA A 153 5.23 -4.04 19.62
C ALA A 153 4.69 -4.67 20.92
N LYS A 154 3.45 -4.39 21.34
CA LYS A 154 2.85 -4.91 22.58
C LYS A 154 3.70 -4.60 23.83
N GLU A 155 4.20 -3.37 23.90
CA GLU A 155 5.09 -2.82 24.93
C GLU A 155 6.47 -3.47 25.11
N THR A 156 6.61 -4.75 24.79
CA THR A 156 7.80 -5.57 25.09
C THR A 156 8.41 -6.22 23.84
N GLY A 157 7.95 -5.80 22.66
CA GLY A 157 8.39 -6.31 21.39
C GLY A 157 9.66 -5.63 20.89
N VAL A 158 9.70 -5.37 19.60
CA VAL A 158 10.89 -4.89 18.91
C VAL A 158 10.52 -3.96 17.78
N ARG A 159 11.46 -3.08 17.43
CA ARG A 159 11.49 -2.34 16.18
C ARG A 159 12.62 -2.87 15.30
N LEU A 160 12.27 -3.28 14.10
CA LEU A 160 13.19 -3.65 13.04
C LEU A 160 13.36 -2.46 12.08
N VAL A 161 14.59 -2.07 11.82
CA VAL A 161 14.90 -0.97 10.90
C VAL A 161 15.41 -1.56 9.59
N PHE A 162 14.69 -1.28 8.51
CA PHE A 162 15.00 -1.76 7.17
C PHE A 162 15.42 -0.60 6.27
N GLU A 163 16.54 -0.76 5.58
CA GLU A 163 16.88 0.00 4.40
C GLU A 163 16.17 -0.64 3.19
N VAL A 164 15.46 0.18 2.39
CA VAL A 164 14.64 -0.32 1.28
C VAL A 164 15.12 0.25 -0.04
N SER A 165 15.32 -0.62 -1.03
CA SER A 165 15.76 -0.22 -2.38
C SER A 165 15.16 -1.10 -3.47
N ASN A 166 15.48 -0.81 -4.74
CA ASN A 166 15.05 -1.58 -5.91
C ASN A 166 13.53 -1.83 -5.98
N LEU A 167 12.74 -0.76 -5.81
CA LEU A 167 11.28 -0.83 -5.76
C LEU A 167 10.66 -1.05 -7.15
N ASN A 168 10.35 -2.30 -7.48
CA ASN A 168 9.55 -2.70 -8.65
C ASN A 168 8.16 -3.21 -8.25
N THR A 169 7.66 -2.75 -7.10
CA THR A 169 6.40 -3.17 -6.49
C THR A 169 5.66 -1.97 -5.89
N ASP A 170 4.43 -2.18 -5.42
CA ASP A 170 3.65 -1.12 -4.76
C ASP A 170 4.05 -1.00 -3.28
N PHE A 171 5.17 -0.30 -3.05
CA PHE A 171 5.57 0.20 -1.74
C PHE A 171 5.34 1.71 -1.67
N ARG A 172 4.32 2.14 -0.93
CA ARG A 172 3.80 3.52 -0.94
C ARG A 172 3.43 3.97 0.46
N GLN A 173 3.49 5.28 0.68
CA GLN A 173 2.89 5.88 1.86
C GLN A 173 1.36 5.74 1.80
N ILE A 174 0.75 5.45 2.95
CA ILE A 174 -0.70 5.53 3.10
C ILE A 174 -1.14 6.99 3.05
N TYR A 175 -2.17 7.26 2.25
CA TYR A 175 -2.89 8.51 2.30
C TYR A 175 -3.90 8.49 3.44
N TYR A 176 -3.85 9.53 4.25
CA TYR A 176 -4.86 9.84 5.25
C TYR A 176 -5.51 11.17 4.85
N PRO A 177 -6.85 11.27 4.83
CA PRO A 177 -7.53 12.55 4.64
C PRO A 177 -7.05 13.58 5.65
N GLU A 178 -6.96 14.86 5.25
CA GLU A 178 -6.45 15.92 6.13
C GLU A 178 -7.37 16.16 7.34
N LYS A 179 -8.66 15.92 7.15
CA LYS A 179 -9.71 16.10 8.15
C LYS A 179 -10.57 14.85 8.23
N PRO A 180 -11.12 14.50 9.41
CA PRO A 180 -12.07 13.40 9.56
C PRO A 180 -13.31 13.52 8.67
N THR A 181 -13.68 14.74 8.27
CA THR A 181 -14.85 15.02 7.43
C THR A 181 -14.54 15.00 5.93
N GLN A 182 -13.26 14.91 5.54
CA GLN A 182 -12.89 14.79 4.14
C GLN A 182 -13.05 13.33 3.75
N LEU A 183 -14.05 13.06 2.91
CA LEU A 183 -14.40 11.71 2.49
C LEU A 183 -13.82 11.38 1.10
N ASP A 184 -13.41 12.37 0.32
CA ASP A 184 -12.98 12.15 -1.05
C ASP A 184 -11.59 12.74 -1.38
N LEU A 185 -11.01 12.20 -2.44
CA LEU A 185 -9.85 12.73 -3.14
C LEU A 185 -10.35 13.73 -4.20
N PRO A 186 -10.14 15.05 -4.03
CA PRO A 186 -10.77 16.05 -4.88
C PRO A 186 -10.57 15.82 -6.37
N LEU A 187 -9.34 15.51 -6.80
CA LEU A 187 -9.06 15.23 -8.22
C LEU A 187 -9.81 14.01 -8.74
N LEU A 188 -9.99 12.97 -7.93
CA LEU A 188 -10.76 11.80 -8.35
C LEU A 188 -12.24 12.16 -8.50
N SER A 189 -12.80 12.93 -7.56
CA SER A 189 -14.16 13.44 -7.64
C SER A 189 -14.38 14.29 -8.90
N ASP A 190 -13.46 15.21 -9.20
CA ASP A 190 -13.54 16.05 -10.40
C ASP A 190 -13.51 15.24 -11.70
N LEU A 191 -12.65 14.20 -11.77
CA LEU A 191 -12.61 13.29 -12.92
C LEU A 191 -13.88 12.46 -13.06
N MET A 192 -14.46 12.00 -11.94
CA MET A 192 -15.74 11.28 -11.94
C MET A 192 -16.89 12.20 -12.38
N GLU A 193 -16.91 13.46 -11.94
CA GLU A 193 -17.89 14.44 -12.40
C GLU A 193 -17.77 14.76 -13.89
N LEU A 194 -16.54 14.85 -14.42
CA LEU A 194 -16.28 15.03 -15.84
C LEU A 194 -16.88 13.88 -16.66
N ALA A 195 -16.65 12.63 -16.24
CA ALA A 195 -17.25 11.47 -16.90
C ALA A 195 -18.78 11.49 -16.83
N LYS A 196 -19.34 11.83 -15.66
CA LYS A 196 -20.79 11.95 -15.47
C LYS A 196 -21.43 13.01 -16.36
N LYS A 197 -20.78 14.17 -16.56
CA LYS A 197 -21.24 15.22 -17.50
C LYS A 197 -21.36 14.72 -18.94
N ARG A 198 -20.66 13.62 -19.26
CA ARG A 198 -20.66 12.96 -20.58
C ARG A 198 -21.57 11.71 -20.62
N ASN A 199 -22.36 11.47 -19.57
CA ASN A 199 -23.18 10.27 -19.38
C ASN A 199 -22.35 8.97 -19.48
N LYS A 200 -21.13 8.97 -18.92
CA LYS A 200 -20.24 7.81 -18.90
C LYS A 200 -19.72 7.53 -17.49
N ASP A 201 -19.41 6.27 -17.25
CA ASP A 201 -18.66 5.82 -16.08
C ASP A 201 -17.17 6.02 -16.29
N LEU A 202 -16.46 6.42 -15.24
CA LEU A 202 -15.00 6.45 -15.22
C LEU A 202 -14.44 5.16 -14.62
N ILE A 203 -13.70 4.38 -15.41
CA ILE A 203 -13.00 3.19 -14.93
C ILE A 203 -11.49 3.45 -14.98
N ILE A 204 -10.92 3.74 -13.82
CA ILE A 204 -9.46 3.90 -13.67
C ILE A 204 -8.83 2.52 -13.45
N ASN A 205 -7.80 2.19 -14.22
CA ASN A 205 -7.10 0.92 -14.06
C ASN A 205 -6.36 0.97 -12.72
N ARG A 206 -6.24 -0.16 -12.05
CA ARG A 206 -5.62 -0.23 -10.70
C ARG A 206 -6.33 0.60 -9.63
N ILE A 207 -7.56 1.09 -9.85
CA ILE A 207 -8.32 1.79 -8.80
C ILE A 207 -8.54 0.92 -7.56
N ALA A 208 -8.71 -0.39 -7.76
CA ALA A 208 -8.71 -1.38 -6.70
C ALA A 208 -7.40 -1.41 -5.87
N THR A 209 -6.27 -1.16 -6.51
CA THR A 209 -4.98 -1.05 -5.81
C THR A 209 -4.90 0.25 -5.02
N ILE A 210 -5.47 1.34 -5.53
CA ILE A 210 -5.46 2.65 -4.88
C ILE A 210 -6.15 2.58 -3.51
N GLY A 211 -7.29 1.89 -3.41
CA GLY A 211 -8.00 1.73 -2.13
C GLY A 211 -7.19 1.00 -1.05
N PHE A 212 -6.16 0.23 -1.41
CA PHE A 212 -5.27 -0.42 -0.44
C PHE A 212 -4.27 0.53 0.22
N PHE A 213 -4.13 1.74 -0.32
CA PHE A 213 -3.23 2.77 0.19
C PHE A 213 -3.97 3.94 0.85
N TYR A 214 -5.27 3.80 1.12
CA TYR A 214 -6.10 4.81 1.75
C TYR A 214 -6.58 4.30 3.11
N LEU A 215 -6.36 5.08 4.17
CA LEU A 215 -6.93 4.81 5.48
C LEU A 215 -7.64 6.06 6.02
N PRO A 216 -8.71 5.89 6.82
CA PRO A 216 -9.37 7.00 7.49
C PRO A 216 -8.41 7.83 8.36
N HIS A 217 -8.76 9.11 8.57
CA HIS A 217 -7.91 10.07 9.29
C HIS A 217 -7.45 9.61 10.68
N ASN A 218 -8.27 8.84 11.41
CA ASN A 218 -7.96 8.39 12.77
C ASN A 218 -6.76 7.42 12.84
N TYR A 219 -6.29 6.89 11.72
CA TYR A 219 -5.08 6.06 11.65
C TYR A 219 -3.81 6.86 11.31
N ASN A 220 -3.89 8.19 11.15
CA ASN A 220 -2.76 9.00 10.69
C ASN A 220 -1.55 8.97 11.64
N ILE A 221 -1.75 8.65 12.92
CA ILE A 221 -0.69 8.52 13.92
C ILE A 221 0.33 7.43 13.55
N GLU A 222 -0.09 6.43 12.76
CA GLU A 222 0.76 5.32 12.32
C GLU A 222 1.79 5.74 11.27
N GLN A 223 1.50 6.81 10.51
CA GLN A 223 2.34 7.33 9.43
C GLN A 223 2.81 6.19 8.50
N GLU A 224 1.87 5.33 8.10
CA GLU A 224 2.16 4.03 7.51
C GLU A 224 2.75 4.14 6.10
N TYR A 225 3.73 3.27 5.83
CA TYR A 225 4.17 2.87 4.51
C TYR A 225 3.84 1.40 4.32
N ARG A 226 3.13 1.08 3.24
CA ARG A 226 2.60 -0.24 2.98
C ARG A 226 3.30 -0.86 1.79
N LEU A 227 3.83 -2.06 1.98
CA LEU A 227 4.27 -2.93 0.89
C LEU A 227 3.08 -3.79 0.49
N LEU A 228 2.63 -3.68 -0.75
CA LEU A 228 1.54 -4.48 -1.30
C LEU A 228 2.04 -5.35 -2.46
N VAL A 229 1.79 -6.65 -2.37
CA VAL A 229 2.10 -7.62 -3.41
C VAL A 229 0.83 -8.38 -3.79
N LYS A 230 0.49 -8.38 -5.07
CA LYS A 230 -0.64 -9.18 -5.58
C LYS A 230 -0.21 -10.62 -5.87
N ARG A 231 -1.14 -11.56 -5.73
CA ARG A 231 -0.88 -13.00 -5.88
C ARG A 231 -0.35 -13.35 -7.27
N ASP A 232 -0.90 -12.75 -8.32
CA ASP A 232 -0.46 -12.91 -9.71
C ASP A 232 1.01 -12.50 -9.88
N THR A 233 1.38 -11.34 -9.32
CA THR A 233 2.75 -10.84 -9.27
C THR A 233 3.65 -11.82 -8.53
N GLY A 234 3.23 -12.29 -7.35
CA GLY A 234 3.98 -13.27 -6.57
C GLY A 234 4.21 -14.60 -7.29
N LYS A 235 3.28 -15.04 -8.14
CA LYS A 235 3.42 -16.25 -8.97
C LYS A 235 4.52 -16.11 -10.02
N TYR A 236 4.63 -14.95 -10.68
CA TYR A 236 5.72 -14.71 -11.65
C TYR A 236 7.10 -14.81 -11.00
N PHE A 237 7.20 -14.46 -9.72
CA PHE A 237 8.46 -14.49 -8.96
C PHE A 237 8.62 -15.72 -8.04
N LYS A 238 7.75 -16.73 -8.18
CA LYS A 238 7.79 -17.99 -7.41
C LYS A 238 7.86 -17.79 -5.89
N LEU A 239 7.11 -16.80 -5.38
CA LEU A 239 7.04 -16.56 -3.94
C LEU A 239 6.21 -17.65 -3.24
N ASN A 240 6.54 -17.93 -1.98
CA ASN A 240 5.86 -18.95 -1.18
C ASN A 240 4.66 -18.36 -0.43
N PHE A 241 3.60 -19.15 -0.31
CA PHE A 241 2.41 -18.80 0.44
C PHE A 241 2.20 -19.80 1.57
N GLY A 242 1.67 -19.32 2.69
CA GLY A 242 1.26 -20.14 3.82
C GLY A 242 -0.06 -19.65 4.39
N SER A 243 -0.51 -20.28 5.49
CA SER A 243 -1.72 -19.88 6.20
C SER A 243 -1.47 -19.90 7.70
N LYS A 244 -1.96 -18.88 8.40
CA LYS A 244 -1.90 -18.78 9.87
C LYS A 244 -3.12 -18.06 10.41
N GLY A 245 -3.78 -18.66 11.40
CA GLY A 245 -4.94 -18.06 12.06
C GLY A 245 -6.13 -17.83 11.11
N GLY A 246 -6.30 -18.69 10.11
CA GLY A 246 -7.39 -18.58 9.12
C GLY A 246 -7.13 -17.59 7.98
N PHE A 247 -5.94 -16.98 7.93
CA PHE A 247 -5.56 -16.04 6.87
C PHE A 247 -4.32 -16.50 6.12
N ASP A 248 -4.35 -16.34 4.80
CA ASP A 248 -3.18 -16.55 3.96
C ASP A 248 -2.12 -15.48 4.21
N TYR A 249 -0.86 -15.87 4.06
CA TYR A 249 0.27 -14.94 3.99
C TYR A 249 1.22 -15.32 2.86
N LEU A 250 1.93 -14.30 2.37
CA LEU A 250 3.03 -14.40 1.44
C LEU A 250 4.35 -14.27 2.23
N GLU A 251 5.29 -15.17 1.98
CA GLU A 251 6.64 -15.07 2.53
C GLU A 251 7.49 -14.14 1.67
N PHE A 252 7.89 -13.01 2.25
CA PHE A 252 8.74 -12.02 1.59
C PHE A 252 10.15 -12.07 2.19
N PRO A 253 11.16 -12.58 1.45
CA PRO A 253 12.51 -12.67 1.97
C PRO A 253 13.14 -11.28 2.10
N PHE A 254 13.96 -11.08 3.14
CA PHE A 254 14.76 -9.87 3.35
C PHE A 254 16.25 -10.24 3.49
N ASN A 255 17.13 -9.25 3.37
CA ASN A 255 18.59 -9.38 3.21
C ASN A 255 19.04 -10.24 2.01
N SER A 256 18.15 -10.52 1.08
CA SER A 256 18.44 -11.20 -0.17
C SER A 256 17.93 -10.37 -1.33
N LYS A 257 18.54 -10.54 -2.51
CA LYS A 257 18.01 -9.96 -3.74
C LYS A 257 16.58 -10.44 -3.96
N ASN A 258 15.68 -9.50 -4.21
CA ASN A 258 14.29 -9.77 -4.49
C ASN A 258 13.86 -8.84 -5.64
N PRO A 259 13.26 -9.37 -6.71
CA PRO A 259 12.91 -8.59 -7.90
C PRO A 259 11.84 -7.53 -7.63
N LEU A 260 11.06 -7.66 -6.55
CA LEU A 260 10.00 -6.72 -6.19
C LEU A 260 10.50 -5.53 -5.38
N ALA A 261 11.30 -5.79 -4.36
CA ALA A 261 11.89 -4.77 -3.48
C ALA A 261 12.95 -5.43 -2.60
N GLU A 262 14.07 -4.74 -2.37
CA GLU A 262 15.14 -5.21 -1.50
C GLU A 262 15.00 -4.56 -0.13
N PHE A 263 14.73 -5.38 0.89
CA PHE A 263 14.69 -4.97 2.29
C PHE A 263 15.95 -5.46 2.97
N LYS A 264 16.77 -4.54 3.49
CA LYS A 264 17.99 -4.86 4.23
C LYS A 264 17.82 -4.45 5.69
N LEU A 265 17.77 -5.42 6.59
CA LEU A 265 17.73 -5.18 8.02
C LEU A 265 19.06 -4.57 8.48
N LYS A 266 18.98 -3.36 9.05
CA LYS A 266 20.13 -2.57 9.50
C LYS A 266 20.31 -2.62 11.00
N LYS A 267 19.19 -2.61 11.72
CA LYS A 267 19.19 -2.41 13.16
C LYS A 267 17.99 -3.10 13.80
N ILE A 268 18.21 -3.59 15.01
CA ILE A 268 17.19 -4.19 15.87
C ILE A 268 17.17 -3.38 17.17
N ILE A 269 16.01 -2.86 17.53
CA ILE A 269 15.83 -2.06 18.75
C ILE A 269 14.79 -2.76 19.61
N PHE A 270 15.18 -3.20 20.79
CA PHE A 270 14.29 -3.83 21.77
C PHE A 270 13.74 -2.82 22.74
N ASP A 271 12.55 -3.08 23.29
CA ASP A 271 12.10 -2.31 24.45
C ASP A 271 13.02 -2.56 25.66
N THR A 272 13.09 -1.60 26.59
CA THR A 272 13.87 -1.76 27.81
C THR A 272 13.40 -2.93 28.66
N LYS A 273 12.08 -3.18 28.68
CA LYS A 273 11.41 -4.24 29.43
C LYS A 273 11.52 -5.62 28.77
N THR A 274 11.94 -5.70 27.51
CA THR A 274 12.06 -6.98 26.81
C THR A 274 13.18 -7.85 27.42
N ASP A 275 12.86 -9.11 27.74
CA ASP A 275 13.90 -10.13 27.95
C ASP A 275 14.48 -10.53 26.60
N ILE A 276 15.72 -10.08 26.36
CA ILE A 276 16.41 -10.28 25.09
C ILE A 276 17.28 -11.54 25.07
N THR A 277 17.33 -12.34 26.14
CA THR A 277 18.27 -13.47 26.26
C THR A 277 18.10 -14.47 25.10
N GLU A 278 16.85 -14.86 24.83
CA GLU A 278 16.54 -15.78 23.72
C GLU A 278 16.72 -15.10 22.35
N ALA A 279 16.33 -13.83 22.23
CA ALA A 279 16.49 -13.03 21.02
C ALA A 279 17.96 -12.92 20.61
N GLU A 280 18.85 -12.62 21.56
CA GLU A 280 20.29 -12.55 21.33
C GLU A 280 20.86 -13.90 20.91
N LYS A 281 20.41 -15.01 21.51
CA LYS A 281 20.85 -16.35 21.12
C LYS A 281 20.49 -16.62 19.66
N ILE A 282 19.29 -16.25 19.23
CA ILE A 282 18.83 -16.41 17.84
C ILE A 282 19.67 -15.53 16.90
N ILE A 283 19.91 -14.26 17.24
CA ILE A 283 20.76 -13.35 16.45
C ILE A 283 22.19 -13.90 16.32
N LYS A 284 22.82 -14.25 17.44
CA LYS A 284 24.21 -14.77 17.49
C LYS A 284 24.37 -16.08 16.72
N SER A 285 23.32 -16.90 16.66
CA SER A 285 23.31 -18.16 15.89
C SER A 285 23.23 -17.96 14.38
N SER A 286 22.80 -16.77 13.92
CA SER A 286 22.61 -16.44 12.51
C SER A 286 23.81 -15.65 11.98
N PRO A 287 24.69 -16.23 11.13
CA PRO A 287 25.92 -15.57 10.67
C PRO A 287 25.71 -14.17 10.06
N GLU A 288 24.59 -14.00 9.37
CA GLU A 288 24.19 -12.78 8.66
C GLU A 288 23.79 -11.63 9.59
N PHE A 289 23.33 -11.94 10.81
CA PHE A 289 22.89 -10.94 11.78
C PHE A 289 23.93 -10.70 12.89
N LYS A 290 25.07 -11.41 12.88
CA LYS A 290 26.11 -11.27 13.91
C LYS A 290 26.65 -9.85 14.02
N SER A 291 26.72 -9.11 12.92
CA SER A 291 27.20 -7.72 12.88
C SER A 291 26.08 -6.69 12.90
N ILE A 292 24.84 -7.10 13.15
CA ILE A 292 23.72 -6.17 13.17
C ILE A 292 23.75 -5.33 14.44
N LEU A 293 23.43 -4.05 14.31
CA LEU A 293 23.36 -3.17 15.47
C LEU A 293 22.13 -3.52 16.31
N THR A 294 22.37 -3.88 17.57
CA THR A 294 21.32 -4.15 18.57
C THR A 294 21.34 -3.09 19.64
N GLU A 295 20.19 -2.48 19.92
CA GLU A 295 20.05 -1.46 20.96
C GLU A 295 18.83 -1.71 21.84
N LYS A 296 18.86 -1.13 23.06
CA LYS A 296 17.66 -0.96 23.88
C LYS A 296 17.11 0.44 23.69
N ASN A 297 15.79 0.54 23.65
CA ASN A 297 15.04 1.77 23.47
C ASN A 297 15.05 2.59 24.78
N ASN A 298 15.92 3.59 24.89
CA ASN A 298 16.01 4.45 26.06
C ASN A 298 14.86 5.49 26.06
N ARG A 299 13.68 5.07 26.48
CA ARG A 299 12.51 5.94 26.70
C ARG A 299 12.46 6.47 28.12
#